data_AF-A0AA49GNK5-F1
#
_entry.id   AF-A0AA49GNK5-F1
#
_cell.length_a   1.000
_cell.length_b   1.000
_cell.length_c   1.000
_cell.angle_alpha   90.00
_cell.angle_beta   90.00
_cell.angle_gamma   90.00
#
_symmetry.space_group_name_H-M   'P 1'
#
loop_
_entity.id
_entity.type
_entity.pdbx_description
1 polymer ?
#
loop_
_entity_poly.entity_id
_entity_poly.type
_entity_poly.pdbx_seq_one_letter_code
_entity_poly.pdbx_strand_id
1 'polypeptide(L)'
;MENLNAFYRMLDGDLSPVSNLMSHQHYLDFLKDRFPDYDRYLTISLLKKNQSYSIKELRELCFSEIYYVSQNENPQKGNHSALDYLCQQLNLSEEAIKQWYLAENDQYASLELLVSDKYENLTGEQARFYYYQVFCDETVAVIKEKLTGSLLEQKDSQIKSFVRKYQILVNGYIQTLLYDLISPEEHSSLFQLSGKYTTTDIYKLVYQSLDEVLFFLEKSFGKYLDFAFPVPYKSRLLIAALHANKLSQVLNHLEWSNLDYLLHELVITPFHRLGKLEPVTIIYQYQQYDLAYLQAFYEAVIEEKPLDYKGVLMILWRMNYNSLKFFNYLTRQINQEIKMMESTREKLEKLYYYQKLGNQLPLKTRLCYNDQLLPLREQMAIWLQEEISYLKKKAKYSYNDGLIDILNDKKQLRMSVAQLSLFVRAFFETGLVDGTRQELLQFITRHYRTDQQENISFGSLKGKYYKVDTGTKRAVGRMMKRMLAHIENAGKIV
;
A
#
# COMPACT_ATOMS: atom_id res chain seq x y z
N MET A 1 -3.34 -19.03 -23.03
CA MET A 1 -2.53 -17.98 -23.69
C MET A 1 -3.11 -17.60 -25.04
N GLU A 2 -3.43 -18.55 -25.93
CA GLU A 2 -4.07 -18.25 -27.22
C GLU A 2 -5.33 -17.38 -27.14
N ASN A 3 -6.13 -17.48 -26.08
CA ASN A 3 -7.31 -16.62 -25.91
C ASN A 3 -6.96 -15.19 -25.47
N LEU A 4 -5.84 -14.97 -24.77
CA LEU A 4 -5.33 -13.62 -24.55
C LEU A 4 -4.77 -13.03 -25.84
N ASN A 5 -4.31 -13.88 -26.78
CA ASN A 5 -3.99 -13.44 -28.13
C ASN A 5 -5.22 -12.90 -28.87
N ALA A 6 -6.45 -13.22 -28.45
CA ALA A 6 -7.65 -12.61 -29.03
C ALA A 6 -7.70 -11.10 -28.73
N PHE A 7 -7.46 -10.70 -27.48
CA PHE A 7 -7.32 -9.29 -27.10
C PHE A 7 -6.13 -8.63 -27.80
N TYR A 8 -5.00 -9.32 -27.89
CA TYR A 8 -3.84 -8.82 -28.62
C TYR A 8 -4.15 -8.55 -30.10
N ARG A 9 -4.71 -9.54 -30.82
CA ARG A 9 -5.07 -9.40 -32.24
C ARG A 9 -6.13 -8.34 -32.46
N MET A 10 -7.05 -8.19 -31.52
CA MET A 10 -8.06 -7.14 -31.58
C MET A 10 -7.43 -5.75 -31.44
N LEU A 11 -6.55 -5.54 -30.46
CA LEU A 11 -5.92 -4.23 -30.20
C LEU A 11 -4.87 -3.86 -31.25
N ASP A 12 -4.05 -4.80 -31.70
CA ASP A 12 -3.00 -4.57 -32.71
C ASP A 12 -3.51 -4.74 -34.16
N GLY A 13 -4.66 -5.37 -34.34
CA GLY A 13 -5.37 -5.55 -35.60
C GLY A 13 -6.56 -4.61 -35.70
N ASP A 14 -7.79 -5.14 -35.61
CA ASP A 14 -9.04 -4.48 -36.03
C ASP A 14 -9.40 -3.18 -35.27
N LEU A 15 -8.86 -2.98 -34.07
CA LEU A 15 -9.01 -1.75 -33.28
C LEU A 15 -7.75 -0.87 -33.30
N SER A 16 -6.69 -1.28 -34.00
CA SER A 16 -5.48 -0.46 -34.12
C SER A 16 -5.80 0.82 -34.90
N PRO A 17 -5.26 1.99 -34.48
CA PRO A 17 -5.45 3.26 -35.18
C PRO A 17 -4.99 3.26 -36.65
N VAL A 18 -4.21 2.26 -37.07
CA VAL A 18 -3.59 2.16 -38.40
C VAL A 18 -4.20 1.02 -39.24
N SER A 19 -5.20 0.31 -38.72
CA SER A 19 -5.83 -0.83 -39.40
C SER A 19 -7.04 -0.44 -40.25
N ASN A 20 -7.40 -1.31 -41.19
CA ASN A 20 -8.67 -1.20 -41.92
C ASN A 20 -9.80 -1.82 -41.09
N LEU A 21 -10.87 -1.05 -40.87
CA LEU A 21 -12.07 -1.53 -40.19
C LEU A 21 -12.73 -2.66 -41.01
N MET A 22 -13.24 -3.67 -40.29
CA MET A 22 -14.08 -4.71 -40.91
C MET A 22 -15.40 -4.09 -41.44
N SER A 23 -15.96 -4.73 -42.47
CA SER A 23 -17.18 -4.22 -43.12
C SER A 23 -18.40 -4.34 -42.21
N HIS A 24 -19.41 -3.50 -42.42
CA HIS A 24 -20.68 -3.58 -41.67
C HIS A 24 -21.33 -4.95 -41.79
N GLN A 25 -21.30 -5.55 -42.98
CA GLN A 25 -21.84 -6.88 -43.23
C GLN A 25 -21.13 -7.95 -42.38
N HIS A 26 -19.81 -7.86 -42.20
CA HIS A 26 -19.07 -8.79 -41.37
C HIS A 26 -19.58 -8.79 -39.92
N TYR A 27 -19.81 -7.60 -39.33
CA TYR A 27 -20.35 -7.50 -37.98
C TYR A 27 -21.76 -8.10 -37.88
N LEU A 28 -22.62 -7.83 -38.87
CA LEU A 28 -23.98 -8.37 -38.90
C LEU A 28 -23.98 -9.90 -39.04
N ASP A 29 -23.16 -10.45 -39.92
CA ASP A 29 -23.07 -11.90 -40.14
C ASP A 29 -22.62 -12.62 -38.86
N PHE A 30 -21.64 -12.07 -38.14
CA PHE A 30 -21.19 -12.58 -36.85
C PHE A 30 -22.31 -12.59 -35.79
N LEU A 31 -23.10 -11.51 -35.72
CA LEU A 31 -24.20 -11.40 -34.76
C LEU A 31 -25.35 -12.33 -35.12
N LYS A 32 -25.72 -12.41 -36.40
CA LYS A 32 -26.79 -13.30 -36.93
C LYS A 32 -26.48 -14.78 -36.71
N ASP A 33 -25.22 -15.16 -36.82
CA ASP A 33 -24.76 -16.55 -36.57
C ASP A 33 -25.00 -16.98 -35.11
N ARG A 34 -24.89 -16.05 -34.16
CA ARG A 34 -25.06 -16.32 -32.71
C ARG A 34 -26.48 -16.10 -32.22
N PHE A 35 -27.12 -15.07 -32.76
CA PHE A 35 -28.45 -14.63 -32.35
C PHE A 35 -29.33 -14.54 -33.60
N PRO A 36 -30.11 -15.60 -33.90
CA PRO A 36 -30.98 -15.63 -35.08
C PRO A 36 -31.98 -14.46 -35.11
N ASP A 37 -32.46 -14.05 -33.94
CA ASP A 37 -33.36 -12.92 -33.75
C ASP A 37 -32.64 -11.76 -33.03
N TYR A 38 -32.92 -10.52 -33.45
CA TYR A 38 -32.45 -9.33 -32.75
C TYR A 38 -33.56 -8.76 -31.87
N ASP A 39 -33.44 -8.98 -30.57
CA ASP A 39 -34.34 -8.40 -29.57
C ASP A 39 -33.60 -7.35 -28.73
N ARG A 40 -34.29 -6.23 -28.50
CA ARG A 40 -33.84 -5.15 -27.61
C ARG A 40 -34.58 -5.23 -26.30
N TYR A 41 -33.84 -5.12 -25.20
CA TYR A 41 -34.41 -5.04 -23.87
C TYR A 41 -34.29 -3.62 -23.32
N LEU A 42 -35.43 -2.99 -23.02
CA LEU A 42 -35.47 -1.62 -22.52
C LEU A 42 -35.93 -1.61 -21.06
N THR A 43 -35.16 -0.96 -20.18
CA THR A 43 -35.55 -0.67 -18.80
C THR A 43 -35.73 0.82 -18.62
N ILE A 44 -36.92 1.22 -18.16
CA ILE A 44 -37.39 2.61 -18.20
C ILE A 44 -37.92 2.99 -16.82
N SER A 45 -37.32 4.01 -16.22
CA SER A 45 -37.86 4.66 -15.02
C SER A 45 -38.69 5.88 -15.41
N LEU A 46 -39.93 5.94 -14.93
CA LEU A 46 -40.91 6.99 -15.18
C LEU A 46 -41.26 7.73 -13.88
N LEU A 47 -41.51 9.03 -13.99
CA LEU A 47 -42.13 9.85 -12.96
C LEU A 47 -43.63 9.96 -13.24
N LYS A 48 -44.46 9.75 -12.21
CA LYS A 48 -45.93 9.86 -12.30
C LYS A 48 -46.39 11.19 -11.71
N LYS A 49 -47.11 11.99 -12.49
CA LYS A 49 -47.69 13.27 -12.03
C LYS A 49 -49.06 13.49 -12.68
N ASN A 50 -50.12 13.62 -11.89
CA ASN A 50 -51.48 13.88 -12.38
C ASN A 50 -51.91 12.98 -13.55
N GLN A 51 -51.71 11.65 -13.43
CA GLN A 51 -51.99 10.65 -14.47
C GLN A 51 -51.17 10.78 -15.77
N SER A 52 -50.13 11.62 -15.78
CA SER A 52 -49.13 11.70 -16.86
C SER A 52 -47.80 11.09 -16.45
N TYR A 53 -47.06 10.57 -17.42
CA TYR A 53 -45.72 10.00 -17.24
C TYR A 53 -44.67 10.93 -17.84
N SER A 54 -43.47 10.93 -17.25
CA SER A 54 -42.26 11.46 -17.90
C SER A 54 -41.08 10.52 -17.69
N ILE A 55 -40.23 10.39 -18.72
CA ILE A 55 -39.04 9.53 -18.65
C ILE A 55 -38.00 10.18 -17.74
N LYS A 56 -37.60 9.44 -16.69
CA LYS A 56 -36.50 9.80 -15.79
C LYS A 56 -35.19 9.16 -16.24
N GLU A 57 -35.24 7.89 -16.63
CA GLU A 57 -34.07 7.12 -17.07
C GLU A 57 -34.51 6.04 -18.07
N LEU A 58 -33.70 5.82 -19.11
CA LEU A 58 -33.88 4.78 -20.11
C LEU A 58 -32.54 4.05 -20.27
N ARG A 59 -32.56 2.72 -20.18
CA ARG A 59 -31.41 1.85 -20.45
C ARG A 59 -31.80 0.81 -21.48
N GLU A 60 -30.91 0.56 -22.43
CA GLU A 60 -31.06 -0.45 -23.47
C GLU A 60 -29.98 -1.52 -23.32
N LEU A 61 -30.38 -2.78 -23.37
CA LEU A 61 -29.50 -3.94 -23.40
C LEU A 61 -29.82 -4.74 -24.66
N CYS A 62 -28.78 -5.18 -25.37
CA CYS A 62 -28.87 -6.02 -26.56
C CYS A 62 -27.97 -7.25 -26.36
N PHE A 63 -28.39 -8.39 -26.90
CA PHE A 63 -27.58 -9.62 -27.01
C PHE A 63 -27.06 -10.24 -25.69
N SER A 64 -27.56 -9.80 -24.53
CA SER A 64 -27.21 -10.37 -23.23
C SER A 64 -28.06 -11.61 -22.91
N GLU A 65 -27.46 -12.68 -22.38
CA GLU A 65 -28.17 -13.81 -21.72
C GLU A 65 -28.85 -13.41 -20.39
N ILE A 66 -29.24 -12.15 -20.23
CA ILE A 66 -29.96 -11.66 -19.06
C ILE A 66 -31.44 -11.85 -19.34
N TYR A 67 -31.99 -12.96 -18.87
CA TYR A 67 -33.44 -13.09 -18.70
C TYR A 67 -33.93 -12.01 -17.74
N TYR A 68 -34.74 -11.02 -18.14
CA TYR A 68 -35.86 -10.50 -17.32
C TYR A 68 -36.89 -9.83 -18.24
N VAL A 69 -38.19 -10.11 -18.03
CA VAL A 69 -39.33 -9.17 -18.16
C VAL A 69 -40.04 -9.30 -16.81
N SER A 70 -39.31 -8.97 -15.74
CA SER A 70 -39.46 -9.43 -14.34
C SER A 70 -39.20 -10.93 -14.03
N GLN A 71 -38.50 -11.70 -14.87
CA GLN A 71 -38.26 -13.17 -14.67
C GLN A 71 -39.49 -14.02 -14.25
N ASN A 72 -40.70 -13.60 -14.62
CA ASN A 72 -41.98 -14.35 -14.64
C ASN A 72 -42.88 -14.29 -13.38
N GLU A 73 -43.26 -13.11 -12.91
CA GLU A 73 -44.63 -12.90 -12.41
C GLU A 73 -45.48 -12.24 -13.50
N ASN A 74 -46.23 -13.06 -14.26
CA ASN A 74 -47.18 -12.69 -15.33
C ASN A 74 -46.77 -11.48 -16.19
N PRO A 75 -45.82 -11.65 -17.14
CA PRO A 75 -45.54 -10.63 -18.16
C PRO A 75 -46.86 -10.20 -18.82
N GLN A 76 -47.08 -8.89 -18.86
CA GLN A 76 -48.35 -8.32 -19.28
C GLN A 76 -48.46 -8.30 -20.81
N LYS A 77 -49.69 -8.39 -21.31
CA LYS A 77 -50.03 -8.29 -22.74
C LYS A 77 -51.20 -7.33 -22.91
N GLY A 78 -51.16 -6.51 -23.96
CA GLY A 78 -52.15 -5.45 -24.23
C GLY A 78 -51.66 -4.05 -23.84
N ASN A 79 -52.50 -3.04 -24.10
CA ASN A 79 -52.15 -1.63 -23.90
C ASN A 79 -52.32 -1.17 -22.45
N HIS A 80 -51.39 -0.31 -22.05
CA HIS A 80 -51.41 0.42 -20.80
C HIS A 80 -51.01 1.87 -21.09
N SER A 81 -51.55 2.84 -20.35
CA SER A 81 -51.31 4.26 -20.60
C SER A 81 -49.84 4.66 -20.56
N ALA A 82 -49.04 3.97 -19.73
CA ALA A 82 -47.58 4.14 -19.69
C ALA A 82 -46.89 3.64 -20.96
N LEU A 83 -47.41 2.56 -21.55
CA LEU A 83 -46.90 1.94 -22.77
C LEU A 83 -47.27 2.77 -24.00
N ASP A 84 -48.52 3.25 -24.09
CA ASP A 84 -48.97 4.18 -25.14
C ASP A 84 -48.11 5.45 -25.19
N TYR A 85 -47.86 6.05 -24.01
CA TYR A 85 -46.99 7.21 -23.87
C TYR A 85 -45.57 6.90 -24.37
N LEU A 86 -45.01 5.75 -24.02
CA LEU A 86 -43.66 5.37 -24.43
C LEU A 86 -43.55 5.01 -25.90
N CYS A 87 -44.52 4.31 -26.48
CA CYS A 87 -44.58 4.05 -27.92
C CYS A 87 -44.55 5.36 -28.71
N GLN A 88 -45.27 6.39 -28.25
CA GLN A 88 -45.24 7.73 -28.85
C GLN A 88 -43.89 8.44 -28.66
N GLN A 89 -43.30 8.39 -27.46
CA GLN A 89 -42.05 9.09 -27.18
C GLN A 89 -40.81 8.44 -27.82
N LEU A 90 -40.78 7.11 -27.89
CA LEU A 90 -39.65 6.33 -28.42
C LEU A 90 -39.87 5.88 -29.87
N ASN A 91 -40.99 6.27 -30.48
CA ASN A 91 -41.39 5.87 -31.84
C ASN A 91 -41.36 4.34 -32.03
N LEU A 92 -41.87 3.60 -31.04
CA LEU A 92 -41.94 2.14 -31.06
C LEU A 92 -43.31 1.69 -31.59
N SER A 93 -43.31 0.68 -32.46
CA SER A 93 -44.55 0.01 -32.88
C SER A 93 -45.02 -0.93 -31.78
N GLU A 94 -46.31 -0.90 -31.45
CA GLU A 94 -46.92 -1.85 -30.51
C GLU A 94 -46.73 -3.31 -30.96
N GLU A 95 -46.71 -3.56 -32.28
CA GLU A 95 -46.48 -4.89 -32.86
C GLU A 95 -45.05 -5.41 -32.65
N ALA A 96 -44.09 -4.51 -32.41
CA ALA A 96 -42.71 -4.87 -32.13
C ALA A 96 -42.51 -5.29 -30.67
N ILE A 97 -43.42 -4.94 -29.76
CA ILE A 97 -43.30 -5.28 -28.33
C ILE A 97 -43.73 -6.74 -28.13
N LYS A 98 -42.75 -7.61 -27.88
CA LYS A 98 -42.99 -9.03 -27.59
C LYS A 98 -43.60 -9.22 -26.20
N GLN A 99 -43.06 -8.52 -25.19
CA GLN A 99 -43.45 -8.65 -23.77
C GLN A 99 -43.13 -7.37 -22.99
N TRP A 100 -43.86 -7.11 -21.90
CA TRP A 100 -43.55 -6.01 -20.99
C TRP A 100 -43.93 -6.29 -19.52
N TYR A 101 -43.30 -5.56 -18.60
CA TYR A 101 -43.59 -5.58 -17.17
C TYR A 101 -43.57 -4.17 -16.58
N LEU A 102 -44.54 -3.84 -15.73
CA LEU A 102 -44.65 -2.55 -15.05
C LEU A 102 -44.75 -2.74 -13.54
N ALA A 103 -43.86 -2.07 -12.80
CA ALA A 103 -43.97 -1.88 -11.36
C ALA A 103 -44.21 -0.40 -11.07
N GLU A 104 -45.37 -0.04 -10.49
CA GLU A 104 -45.71 1.35 -10.20
C GLU A 104 -46.09 1.59 -8.73
N ASN A 105 -45.81 2.82 -8.27
CA ASN A 105 -46.32 3.40 -7.03
C ASN A 105 -46.85 4.82 -7.29
N ASP A 106 -47.24 5.55 -6.24
CA ASP A 106 -47.86 6.88 -6.37
C ASP A 106 -46.99 7.93 -7.08
N GLN A 107 -45.65 7.77 -7.09
CA GLN A 107 -44.71 8.76 -7.61
C GLN A 107 -43.85 8.26 -8.79
N TYR A 108 -43.65 6.95 -8.90
CA TYR A 108 -42.72 6.34 -9.84
C TYR A 108 -43.34 5.12 -10.51
N ALA A 109 -42.91 4.86 -11.74
CA ALA A 109 -43.15 3.59 -12.41
C ALA A 109 -41.87 3.08 -13.07
N SER A 110 -41.68 1.78 -13.08
CA SER A 110 -40.58 1.09 -13.74
C SER A 110 -41.16 0.18 -14.79
N LEU A 111 -40.79 0.39 -16.06
CA LEU A 111 -41.23 -0.42 -17.19
C LEU A 111 -40.05 -1.17 -17.79
N GLU A 112 -40.24 -2.46 -18.02
CA GLU A 112 -39.33 -3.33 -18.75
C GLU A 112 -40.00 -3.78 -20.06
N LEU A 113 -39.32 -3.66 -21.19
CA LEU A 113 -39.84 -4.01 -22.52
C LEU A 113 -38.89 -4.99 -23.21
N LEU A 114 -39.44 -6.02 -23.83
CA LEU A 114 -38.77 -6.83 -24.84
C LEU A 114 -39.31 -6.46 -26.21
N VAL A 115 -38.48 -5.88 -27.06
CA VAL A 115 -38.87 -5.35 -28.38
C VAL A 115 -38.13 -6.11 -29.47
N SER A 116 -38.87 -6.68 -30.42
CA SER A 116 -38.30 -7.26 -31.64
C SER A 116 -37.79 -6.16 -32.55
N ASP A 117 -36.58 -6.33 -33.06
CA ASP A 117 -36.02 -5.44 -34.06
C ASP A 117 -35.35 -6.24 -35.19
N LYS A 118 -34.86 -5.54 -36.21
CA LYS A 118 -34.21 -6.12 -37.38
C LYS A 118 -32.76 -5.68 -37.43
N TYR A 119 -31.87 -6.61 -37.74
CA TYR A 119 -30.45 -6.32 -37.90
C TYR A 119 -30.17 -5.23 -38.94
N GLU A 120 -31.01 -5.12 -39.96
CA GLU A 120 -30.90 -4.11 -41.01
C GLU A 120 -31.10 -2.68 -40.48
N ASN A 121 -31.66 -2.51 -39.28
CA ASN A 121 -31.84 -1.22 -38.64
C ASN A 121 -30.61 -0.77 -37.83
N LEU A 122 -29.63 -1.66 -37.60
CA LEU A 122 -28.42 -1.31 -36.86
C LEU A 122 -27.52 -0.42 -37.72
N THR A 123 -27.06 0.70 -37.14
CA THR A 123 -26.03 1.50 -37.78
C THR A 123 -24.69 0.76 -37.81
N GLY A 124 -23.76 1.23 -38.65
CA GLY A 124 -22.39 0.72 -38.69
C GLY A 124 -21.70 0.71 -37.33
N GLU A 125 -21.89 1.78 -36.54
CA GLU A 125 -21.31 1.95 -35.22
C GLU A 125 -21.94 1.00 -34.19
N GLN A 126 -23.28 0.86 -34.21
CA GLN A 126 -23.99 -0.07 -33.32
C GLN A 126 -23.61 -1.52 -33.59
N ALA A 127 -23.64 -1.96 -34.86
CA ALA A 127 -23.28 -3.32 -35.23
C ALA A 127 -21.83 -3.64 -34.83
N ARG A 128 -20.91 -2.69 -35.03
CA ARG A 128 -19.51 -2.82 -34.60
C ARG A 128 -19.38 -2.92 -33.08
N PHE A 129 -20.07 -2.05 -32.33
CA PHE A 129 -20.03 -2.08 -30.87
C PHE A 129 -20.57 -3.40 -30.33
N TYR A 130 -21.73 -3.85 -30.80
CA TYR A 130 -22.34 -5.10 -30.37
C TYR A 130 -21.51 -6.33 -30.74
N TYR A 131 -20.87 -6.33 -31.90
CA TYR A 131 -19.88 -7.35 -32.27
C TYR A 131 -18.80 -7.48 -31.19
N TYR A 132 -18.17 -6.36 -30.80
CA TYR A 132 -17.10 -6.39 -29.80
C TYR A 132 -17.60 -6.73 -28.40
N GLN A 133 -18.83 -6.35 -28.06
CA GLN A 133 -19.48 -6.73 -26.79
C GLN A 133 -19.56 -8.25 -26.68
N VAL A 134 -20.20 -8.88 -27.65
CA VAL A 134 -20.36 -10.34 -27.70
C VAL A 134 -19.01 -11.04 -27.75
N PHE A 135 -18.08 -10.56 -28.58
CA PHE A 135 -16.74 -11.12 -28.69
C PHE A 135 -15.97 -11.06 -27.37
N CYS A 136 -16.04 -9.94 -26.65
CA CYS A 136 -15.38 -9.79 -25.35
C CYS A 136 -15.99 -10.72 -24.31
N ASP A 137 -17.32 -10.80 -24.24
CA ASP A 137 -18.04 -11.67 -23.30
C ASP A 137 -17.69 -13.15 -23.52
N GLU A 138 -17.74 -13.63 -24.77
CA GLU A 138 -17.30 -14.98 -25.15
C GLU A 138 -15.84 -15.21 -24.76
N THR A 139 -14.95 -14.27 -25.09
CA THR A 139 -13.52 -14.40 -24.81
C THR A 139 -13.25 -14.50 -23.31
N VAL A 140 -13.90 -13.68 -22.49
CA VAL A 140 -13.81 -13.71 -21.03
C VAL A 140 -14.33 -15.05 -20.48
N ALA A 141 -15.46 -15.55 -20.97
CA ALA A 141 -16.02 -16.83 -20.57
C ALA A 141 -15.04 -17.98 -20.84
N VAL A 142 -14.47 -18.06 -22.05
CA VAL A 142 -13.50 -19.12 -22.39
C VAL A 142 -12.21 -18.97 -21.57
N ILE A 143 -11.76 -17.74 -21.25
CA ILE A 143 -10.61 -17.53 -20.35
C ILE A 143 -10.90 -18.09 -18.95
N LYS A 144 -12.06 -17.77 -18.37
CA LYS A 144 -12.47 -18.27 -17.04
C LYS A 144 -12.60 -19.79 -17.02
N GLU A 145 -13.21 -20.37 -18.05
CA GLU A 145 -13.34 -21.83 -18.19
C GLU A 145 -11.98 -22.50 -18.26
N LYS A 146 -11.07 -22.02 -19.13
CA LYS A 146 -9.71 -22.57 -19.22
C LYS A 146 -8.92 -22.42 -17.94
N LEU A 147 -9.03 -21.28 -17.25
CA LEU A 147 -8.40 -21.07 -15.94
C LEU A 147 -8.91 -22.06 -14.91
N THR A 148 -10.22 -22.34 -14.89
CA THR A 148 -10.80 -23.28 -13.94
C THR A 148 -10.42 -24.72 -14.31
N GLY A 149 -10.62 -25.14 -15.56
CA GLY A 149 -10.36 -26.50 -16.03
C GLY A 149 -8.87 -26.90 -15.98
N SER A 150 -7.97 -26.01 -16.40
CA SER A 150 -6.53 -26.35 -16.51
C SER A 150 -5.81 -26.39 -15.16
N LEU A 151 -6.42 -25.84 -14.10
CA LEU A 151 -5.77 -25.66 -12.80
C LEU A 151 -6.26 -26.61 -11.70
N LEU A 152 -7.34 -27.37 -11.95
CA LEU A 152 -7.96 -28.26 -10.95
C LEU A 152 -7.04 -29.38 -10.42
N GLU A 153 -6.00 -29.77 -11.16
CA GLU A 153 -5.11 -30.90 -10.81
C GLU A 153 -3.62 -30.53 -10.78
N GLN A 154 -3.29 -29.24 -10.84
CA GLN A 154 -1.90 -28.78 -10.94
C GLN A 154 -1.26 -28.54 -9.56
N LYS A 155 0.07 -28.60 -9.48
CA LYS A 155 0.80 -28.25 -8.25
C LYS A 155 0.73 -26.73 -7.99
N ASP A 156 0.77 -26.32 -6.72
CA ASP A 156 0.75 -24.91 -6.30
C ASP A 156 1.72 -24.00 -7.05
N SER A 157 2.93 -24.46 -7.35
CA SER A 157 3.93 -23.68 -8.09
C SER A 157 3.54 -23.42 -9.54
N GLN A 158 2.87 -24.39 -10.18
CA GLN A 158 2.39 -24.28 -11.55
C GLN A 158 1.18 -23.34 -11.61
N ILE A 159 0.25 -23.47 -10.66
CA ILE A 159 -0.90 -22.55 -10.51
C ILE A 159 -0.38 -21.11 -10.33
N LYS A 160 0.58 -20.91 -9.43
CA LYS A 160 1.20 -19.60 -9.20
C LYS A 160 1.82 -19.01 -10.47
N SER A 161 2.63 -19.79 -11.18
CA SER A 161 3.26 -19.33 -12.43
C SER A 161 2.21 -18.97 -13.48
N PHE A 162 1.17 -19.78 -13.62
CA PHE A 162 0.12 -19.58 -14.61
C PHE A 162 -0.74 -18.35 -14.32
N VAL A 163 -1.22 -18.20 -13.08
CA VAL A 163 -2.02 -17.04 -12.63
C VAL A 163 -1.24 -15.75 -12.81
N ARG A 164 0.04 -15.72 -12.42
CA ARG A 164 0.89 -14.53 -12.56
C ARG A 164 1.16 -14.16 -14.02
N LYS A 165 1.31 -15.15 -14.91
CA LYS A 165 1.43 -14.88 -16.36
C LYS A 165 0.19 -14.17 -16.90
N TYR A 166 -1.01 -14.64 -16.53
CA TYR A 166 -2.25 -13.96 -16.92
C TYR A 166 -2.34 -12.56 -16.30
N GLN A 167 -2.01 -12.41 -15.02
CA GLN A 167 -1.99 -11.12 -14.35
C GLN A 167 -1.07 -10.11 -15.06
N ILE A 168 0.14 -10.52 -15.44
CA ILE A 168 1.10 -9.68 -16.18
C ILE A 168 0.51 -9.25 -17.53
N LEU A 169 0.00 -10.20 -18.32
CA LEU A 169 -0.49 -9.93 -19.67
C LEU A 169 -1.72 -9.03 -19.67
N VAL A 170 -2.69 -9.33 -18.83
CA VAL A 170 -3.93 -8.55 -18.73
C VAL A 170 -3.63 -7.12 -18.25
N ASN A 171 -2.74 -6.96 -17.27
CA ASN A 171 -2.28 -5.62 -16.88
C ASN A 171 -1.55 -4.91 -18.01
N GLY A 172 -0.74 -5.61 -18.81
CA GLY A 172 -0.11 -5.05 -20.00
C GLY A 172 -1.11 -4.46 -20.98
N TYR A 173 -2.17 -5.21 -21.33
CA TYR A 173 -3.23 -4.71 -22.22
C TYR A 173 -4.01 -3.55 -21.61
N ILE A 174 -4.28 -3.57 -20.30
CA ILE A 174 -4.91 -2.43 -19.62
C ILE A 174 -4.04 -1.18 -19.72
N GLN A 175 -2.71 -1.31 -19.54
CA GLN A 175 -1.81 -0.15 -19.68
C GLN A 175 -1.81 0.39 -21.12
N THR A 176 -1.77 -0.47 -22.13
CA THR A 176 -1.89 -0.06 -23.54
C THR A 176 -3.21 0.69 -23.78
N LEU A 177 -4.33 0.21 -23.25
CA LEU A 177 -5.61 0.91 -23.36
C LEU A 177 -5.57 2.29 -22.71
N LEU A 178 -5.06 2.39 -21.48
CA LEU A 178 -5.07 3.63 -20.71
C LEU A 178 -4.07 4.69 -21.22
N TYR A 179 -2.93 4.28 -21.76
CA TYR A 179 -1.90 5.21 -22.20
C TYR A 179 -1.95 5.52 -23.70
N ASP A 180 -2.35 4.55 -24.53
CA ASP A 180 -2.21 4.67 -25.99
C ASP A 180 -3.55 4.84 -26.72
N LEU A 181 -4.66 4.35 -26.15
CA LEU A 181 -5.95 4.25 -26.88
C LEU A 181 -7.10 5.05 -26.26
N ILE A 182 -7.10 5.26 -24.94
CA ILE A 182 -8.15 6.00 -24.22
C ILE A 182 -7.57 7.31 -23.67
N SER A 183 -8.15 8.43 -24.09
CA SER A 183 -7.75 9.76 -23.63
C SER A 183 -7.88 9.91 -22.10
N PRO A 184 -6.97 10.62 -21.42
CA PRO A 184 -6.99 10.80 -19.96
C PRO A 184 -8.30 11.37 -19.40
N GLU A 185 -9.01 12.21 -20.16
CA GLU A 185 -10.30 12.80 -19.77
C GLU A 185 -11.39 11.73 -19.59
N GLU A 186 -11.30 10.63 -20.34
CA GLU A 186 -12.24 9.51 -20.31
C GLU A 186 -11.94 8.51 -19.18
N HIS A 187 -10.80 8.65 -18.49
CA HIS A 187 -10.42 7.72 -17.42
C HIS A 187 -11.46 7.74 -16.29
N SER A 188 -11.97 8.89 -15.90
CA SER A 188 -13.01 8.95 -14.84
C SER A 188 -14.32 8.21 -15.17
N SER A 189 -14.55 7.90 -16.45
CA SER A 189 -15.80 7.33 -16.98
C SER A 189 -15.58 5.98 -17.71
N LEU A 190 -14.53 5.21 -17.36
CA LEU A 190 -14.24 3.91 -17.99
C LEU A 190 -15.38 2.89 -17.90
N PHE A 191 -16.26 3.02 -16.92
CA PHE A 191 -17.44 2.15 -16.73
C PHE A 191 -18.74 2.78 -17.24
N GLN A 192 -18.66 3.93 -17.93
CA GLN A 192 -19.78 4.65 -18.50
C GLN A 192 -19.61 4.74 -20.02
N LEU A 193 -20.60 4.22 -20.73
CA LEU A 193 -20.65 4.26 -22.20
C LEU A 193 -21.45 5.49 -22.64
N SER A 194 -20.99 6.15 -23.71
CA SER A 194 -21.56 7.42 -24.17
C SER A 194 -22.95 7.30 -24.82
N GLY A 195 -23.41 6.07 -25.10
CA GLY A 195 -24.61 5.78 -25.88
C GLY A 195 -24.47 6.05 -27.38
N LYS A 196 -23.32 6.58 -27.83
CA LYS A 196 -22.99 6.82 -29.24
C LYS A 196 -22.20 5.69 -29.89
N TYR A 197 -21.86 4.64 -29.13
CA TYR A 197 -21.19 3.43 -29.63
C TYR A 197 -19.87 3.72 -30.38
N THR A 198 -19.12 4.70 -29.87
CA THR A 198 -17.87 5.16 -30.47
C THR A 198 -16.75 4.11 -30.34
N THR A 199 -15.65 4.29 -31.08
CA THR A 199 -14.43 3.48 -30.87
C THR A 199 -13.94 3.55 -29.41
N THR A 200 -14.06 4.72 -28.76
CA THR A 200 -13.73 4.88 -27.34
C THR A 200 -14.62 4.02 -26.44
N ASP A 201 -15.91 3.91 -26.75
CA ASP A 201 -16.82 3.02 -26.02
C ASP A 201 -16.42 1.54 -26.17
N ILE A 202 -15.91 1.15 -27.34
CA ILE A 202 -15.35 -0.18 -27.56
C ILE A 202 -14.07 -0.35 -26.71
N TYR A 203 -13.15 0.61 -26.67
CA TYR A 203 -11.97 0.51 -25.80
C TYR A 203 -12.34 0.39 -24.32
N LYS A 204 -13.35 1.13 -23.86
CA LYS A 204 -13.89 1.02 -22.50
C LYS A 204 -14.48 -0.35 -22.22
N LEU A 205 -15.22 -0.93 -23.16
CA LEU A 205 -15.74 -2.30 -23.07
C LEU A 205 -14.61 -3.33 -22.95
N VAL A 206 -13.55 -3.20 -23.75
CA VAL A 206 -12.37 -4.07 -23.67
C VAL A 206 -11.68 -3.92 -22.30
N TYR A 207 -11.53 -2.69 -21.81
CA TYR A 207 -11.01 -2.42 -20.47
C TYR A 207 -11.84 -3.14 -19.40
N GLN A 208 -13.17 -3.01 -19.44
CA GLN A 208 -14.08 -3.64 -18.48
C GLN A 208 -13.98 -5.17 -18.48
N SER A 209 -13.79 -5.76 -19.67
CA SER A 209 -13.61 -7.21 -19.87
C SER A 209 -12.29 -7.71 -19.28
N LEU A 210 -11.21 -6.96 -19.48
CA LEU A 210 -9.90 -7.25 -18.89
C LEU A 210 -9.92 -7.07 -17.36
N ASP A 211 -10.57 -6.02 -16.86
CA ASP A 211 -10.79 -5.80 -15.41
C ASP A 211 -11.57 -6.96 -14.79
N GLU A 212 -12.55 -7.52 -15.51
CA GLU A 212 -13.28 -8.70 -15.08
C GLU A 212 -12.43 -9.96 -15.00
N VAL A 213 -11.49 -10.15 -15.93
CA VAL A 213 -10.53 -11.25 -15.85
C VAL A 213 -9.66 -11.09 -14.61
N LEU A 214 -9.14 -9.89 -14.32
CA LEU A 214 -8.35 -9.66 -13.10
C LEU A 214 -9.20 -9.86 -11.83
N PHE A 215 -10.44 -9.38 -11.83
CA PHE A 215 -11.39 -9.59 -10.73
C PHE A 215 -11.62 -11.08 -10.45
N PHE A 216 -11.83 -11.87 -11.50
CA PHE A 216 -11.97 -13.32 -11.38
C PHE A 216 -10.69 -13.98 -10.83
N LEU A 217 -9.51 -13.57 -11.31
CA LEU A 217 -8.23 -14.06 -10.78
C LEU A 217 -8.08 -13.75 -9.30
N GLU A 218 -8.49 -12.57 -8.85
CA GLU A 218 -8.48 -12.19 -7.45
C GLU A 218 -9.39 -13.09 -6.60
N LYS A 219 -10.64 -13.29 -7.02
CA LYS A 219 -11.61 -14.09 -6.27
C LYS A 219 -11.26 -15.57 -6.22
N SER A 220 -10.83 -16.15 -7.34
CA SER A 220 -10.58 -17.59 -7.44
C SER A 220 -9.16 -17.98 -7.04
N PHE A 221 -8.17 -17.09 -7.23
CA PHE A 221 -6.74 -17.42 -7.10
C PHE A 221 -5.93 -16.39 -6.29
N GLY A 222 -6.57 -15.59 -5.44
CA GLY A 222 -5.95 -14.48 -4.71
C GLY A 222 -4.62 -14.81 -4.00
N LYS A 223 -4.48 -16.02 -3.44
CA LYS A 223 -3.22 -16.46 -2.77
C LYS A 223 -2.01 -16.59 -3.71
N TYR A 224 -2.24 -16.66 -5.02
CA TYR A 224 -1.21 -16.86 -6.03
C TYR A 224 -0.82 -15.57 -6.77
N LEU A 225 -1.62 -14.51 -6.61
CA LEU A 225 -1.37 -13.22 -7.23
C LEU A 225 0.01 -12.66 -6.85
N ASP A 226 0.50 -11.78 -7.69
CA ASP A 226 1.61 -10.90 -7.37
C ASP A 226 1.05 -9.56 -6.90
N PHE A 227 1.41 -9.18 -5.66
CA PHE A 227 0.86 -7.99 -5.01
C PHE A 227 1.54 -6.68 -5.42
N ALA A 228 2.57 -6.76 -6.28
CA ALA A 228 3.16 -5.60 -6.93
C ALA A 228 2.31 -5.08 -8.10
N PHE A 229 1.26 -5.81 -8.51
CA PHE A 229 0.37 -5.42 -9.60
C PHE A 229 -0.84 -4.61 -9.12
N PRO A 230 -1.47 -3.84 -10.03
CA PRO A 230 -2.70 -3.11 -9.76
C PRO A 230 -3.85 -4.01 -9.31
N VAL A 231 -4.68 -3.46 -8.42
CA VAL A 231 -5.95 -4.02 -8.00
C VAL A 231 -7.00 -3.73 -9.08
N PRO A 232 -7.85 -4.72 -9.45
CA PRO A 232 -8.98 -4.50 -10.34
C PRO A 232 -9.86 -3.34 -9.85
N TYR A 233 -10.32 -2.52 -10.79
CA TYR A 233 -11.21 -1.42 -10.48
C TYR A 233 -12.52 -1.89 -9.84
N LYS A 234 -13.14 -2.97 -10.37
CA LYS A 234 -14.32 -3.61 -9.75
C LYS A 234 -14.06 -3.96 -8.27
N SER A 235 -12.89 -4.49 -7.93
CA SER A 235 -12.52 -4.79 -6.54
C SER A 235 -12.42 -3.54 -5.68
N ARG A 236 -11.85 -2.45 -6.21
CA ARG A 236 -11.76 -1.18 -5.47
C ARG A 236 -13.13 -0.58 -5.16
N LEU A 237 -14.06 -0.61 -6.11
CA LEU A 237 -15.43 -0.16 -5.88
C LEU A 237 -16.12 -0.96 -4.76
N LEU A 238 -16.00 -2.29 -4.80
CA LEU A 238 -16.58 -3.15 -3.77
C LEU A 238 -15.97 -2.90 -2.40
N ILE A 239 -14.65 -2.70 -2.32
CA ILE A 239 -13.95 -2.41 -1.08
C ILE A 239 -14.35 -1.04 -0.53
N ALA A 240 -14.45 -0.02 -1.38
CA ALA A 240 -14.92 1.31 -0.98
C ALA A 240 -16.36 1.23 -0.41
N ALA A 241 -17.27 0.51 -1.09
CA ALA A 241 -18.64 0.32 -0.62
C ALA A 241 -18.70 -0.47 0.71
N LEU A 242 -17.97 -1.57 0.81
CA LEU A 242 -17.93 -2.43 2.02
C LEU A 242 -17.43 -1.66 3.25
N HIS A 243 -16.47 -0.76 3.05
CA HIS A 243 -15.82 -0.02 4.14
C HIS A 243 -16.32 1.41 4.34
N ALA A 244 -17.31 1.87 3.57
CA ALA A 244 -17.82 3.25 3.62
C ALA A 244 -18.26 3.66 5.05
N ASN A 245 -19.06 2.82 5.71
CA ASN A 245 -19.54 3.09 7.08
C ASN A 245 -18.38 3.13 8.09
N LYS A 246 -17.45 2.18 7.98
CA LYS A 246 -16.26 2.11 8.83
C LYS A 246 -15.40 3.36 8.69
N LEU A 247 -15.17 3.76 7.44
CA LEU A 247 -14.41 4.95 7.10
C LEU A 247 -15.08 6.22 7.63
N SER A 248 -16.39 6.38 7.43
CA SER A 248 -17.15 7.51 7.95
C SER A 248 -17.06 7.61 9.47
N GLN A 249 -17.20 6.50 10.20
CA GLN A 249 -17.07 6.51 11.66
C GLN A 249 -15.68 6.97 12.12
N VAL A 250 -14.62 6.47 11.48
CA VAL A 250 -13.24 6.90 11.80
C VAL A 250 -13.02 8.37 11.51
N LEU A 251 -13.45 8.87 10.34
CA LEU A 251 -13.30 10.27 9.96
C LEU A 251 -14.05 11.21 10.92
N ASN A 252 -15.28 10.86 11.30
CA ASN A 252 -16.06 11.64 12.27
C ASN A 252 -15.34 11.75 13.62
N HIS A 253 -14.76 10.66 14.14
CA HIS A 253 -14.02 10.74 15.41
C HIS A 253 -12.75 11.58 15.30
N LEU A 254 -12.04 11.49 14.18
CA LEU A 254 -10.83 12.30 13.94
C LEU A 254 -11.12 13.80 13.86
N GLU A 255 -12.28 14.18 13.34
CA GLU A 255 -12.72 15.58 13.29
C GLU A 255 -12.82 16.19 14.70
N TRP A 256 -13.31 15.42 15.68
CA TRP A 256 -13.46 15.85 17.08
C TRP A 256 -12.22 15.60 17.95
N SER A 257 -11.13 15.11 17.37
CA SER A 257 -9.93 14.69 18.12
C SER A 257 -8.96 15.81 18.50
N ASN A 258 -9.27 17.07 18.13
CA ASN A 258 -8.46 18.27 18.41
C ASN A 258 -6.97 18.12 18.04
N LEU A 259 -6.70 17.49 16.89
CA LEU A 259 -5.35 17.34 16.35
C LEU A 259 -4.88 18.66 15.73
N ASP A 260 -3.56 18.92 15.78
CA ASP A 260 -3.02 20.02 14.99
C ASP A 260 -3.19 19.75 13.49
N TYR A 261 -3.28 20.83 12.71
CA TYR A 261 -3.56 20.76 11.27
C TYR A 261 -2.62 19.80 10.51
N LEU A 262 -1.32 19.81 10.83
CA LEU A 262 -0.35 18.98 10.11
C LEU A 262 -0.53 17.50 10.45
N LEU A 263 -0.77 17.16 11.72
CA LEU A 263 -1.04 15.78 12.10
C LEU A 263 -2.36 15.29 11.52
N HIS A 264 -3.39 16.14 11.51
CA HIS A 264 -4.68 15.82 10.91
C HIS A 264 -4.52 15.48 9.40
N GLU A 265 -3.84 16.34 8.63
CA GLU A 265 -3.57 16.10 7.19
C GLU A 265 -2.82 14.78 6.96
N LEU A 266 -1.82 14.49 7.80
CA LEU A 266 -1.04 13.26 7.70
C LEU A 266 -1.88 12.01 7.93
N VAL A 267 -2.82 12.06 8.88
CA VAL A 267 -3.66 10.91 9.28
C VAL A 267 -4.72 10.61 8.24
N ILE A 268 -5.33 11.64 7.63
CA ILE A 268 -6.42 11.46 6.65
C ILE A 268 -5.92 11.04 5.26
N THR A 269 -4.64 11.29 4.96
CA THR A 269 -4.07 11.02 3.63
C THR A 269 -4.30 9.59 3.11
N PRO A 270 -4.04 8.51 3.90
CA PRO A 270 -4.32 7.14 3.45
C PRO A 270 -5.82 6.87 3.22
N PHE A 271 -6.70 7.51 3.98
CA PHE A 271 -8.15 7.35 3.83
C PHE A 271 -8.68 7.93 2.53
N HIS A 272 -8.08 9.01 2.02
CA HIS A 272 -8.44 9.54 0.70
C HIS A 272 -8.19 8.52 -0.42
N ARG A 273 -7.19 7.64 -0.31
CA ARG A 273 -6.98 6.59 -1.31
C ARG A 273 -8.08 5.53 -1.31
N LEU A 274 -8.59 5.17 -0.13
CA LEU A 274 -9.72 4.26 0.00
C LEU A 274 -11.02 4.86 -0.55
N GLY A 275 -11.19 6.18 -0.40
CA GLY A 275 -12.36 6.91 -0.90
C GLY A 275 -12.29 7.30 -2.38
N LYS A 276 -11.14 7.13 -3.06
CA LYS A 276 -11.00 7.48 -4.48
C LYS A 276 -11.68 6.44 -5.37
N LEU A 277 -12.82 6.83 -5.94
CA LEU A 277 -13.60 6.02 -6.88
C LEU A 277 -13.12 6.15 -8.33
N GLU A 278 -12.14 7.02 -8.63
CA GLU A 278 -11.55 7.12 -9.95
C GLU A 278 -10.66 5.89 -10.27
N PRO A 279 -10.49 5.52 -11.55
CA PRO A 279 -9.60 4.44 -11.97
C PRO A 279 -8.12 4.81 -11.87
N VAL A 280 -7.68 5.15 -10.66
CA VAL A 280 -6.29 5.29 -10.29
C VAL A 280 -5.65 3.91 -10.12
N THR A 281 -4.46 3.72 -10.67
CA THR A 281 -3.68 2.51 -10.47
C THR A 281 -3.18 2.43 -9.02
N ILE A 282 -3.79 1.55 -8.23
CA ILE A 282 -3.35 1.22 -6.86
C ILE A 282 -2.98 -0.25 -6.84
N ILE A 283 -1.77 -0.57 -6.37
CA ILE A 283 -1.31 -1.96 -6.26
C ILE A 283 -1.84 -2.63 -4.99
N TYR A 284 -1.92 -3.96 -5.01
CA TYR A 284 -2.43 -4.77 -3.88
C TYR A 284 -1.74 -4.46 -2.56
N GLN A 285 -0.43 -4.28 -2.57
CA GLN A 285 0.33 -3.98 -1.37
C GLN A 285 -0.13 -2.69 -0.68
N TYR A 286 -0.38 -1.62 -1.44
CA TYR A 286 -0.89 -0.35 -0.89
C TYR A 286 -2.32 -0.49 -0.39
N GLN A 287 -3.17 -1.23 -1.11
CA GLN A 287 -4.54 -1.48 -0.65
C GLN A 287 -4.57 -2.28 0.65
N GLN A 288 -3.73 -3.31 0.78
CA GLN A 288 -3.61 -4.09 2.02
C GLN A 288 -3.14 -3.22 3.19
N TYR A 289 -2.18 -2.32 2.95
CA TYR A 289 -1.76 -1.34 3.95
C TYR A 289 -2.92 -0.44 4.36
N ASP A 290 -3.63 0.15 3.39
CA ASP A 290 -4.73 1.10 3.65
C ASP A 290 -5.89 0.44 4.41
N LEU A 291 -6.23 -0.82 4.07
CA LEU A 291 -7.23 -1.59 4.80
C LEU A 291 -6.80 -1.89 6.25
N ALA A 292 -5.54 -2.31 6.45
CA ALA A 292 -5.00 -2.52 7.79
C ALA A 292 -4.95 -1.21 8.60
N TYR A 293 -4.66 -0.10 7.94
CA TYR A 293 -4.65 1.24 8.53
C TYR A 293 -6.05 1.67 8.97
N LEU A 294 -7.06 1.53 8.10
CA LEU A 294 -8.46 1.76 8.47
C LEU A 294 -8.90 0.86 9.64
N GLN A 295 -8.53 -0.41 9.60
CA GLN A 295 -8.86 -1.34 10.67
C GLN A 295 -8.23 -0.92 12.01
N ALA A 296 -6.97 -0.46 12.02
CA ALA A 296 -6.30 -0.03 13.24
C ALA A 296 -6.95 1.20 13.90
N PHE A 297 -7.40 2.17 13.10
CA PHE A 297 -8.15 3.33 13.62
C PHE A 297 -9.56 2.93 14.06
N TYR A 298 -10.22 2.07 13.30
CA TYR A 298 -11.57 1.60 13.64
C TYR A 298 -11.61 0.81 14.95
N GLU A 299 -10.61 -0.02 15.21
CA GLU A 299 -10.45 -0.70 16.50
C GLU A 299 -10.35 0.30 17.65
N ALA A 300 -9.58 1.37 17.49
CA ALA A 300 -9.49 2.42 18.51
C ALA A 300 -10.84 3.12 18.74
N VAL A 301 -11.62 3.34 17.68
CA VAL A 301 -12.98 3.90 17.77
C VAL A 301 -13.92 2.97 18.55
N ILE A 302 -13.99 1.68 18.20
CA ILE A 302 -14.88 0.72 18.87
C ILE A 302 -14.49 0.52 20.34
N GLU A 303 -13.18 0.50 20.63
CA GLU A 303 -12.67 0.33 21.99
C GLU A 303 -12.72 1.64 22.80
N GLU A 304 -13.35 2.69 22.28
CA GLU A 304 -13.48 4.02 22.89
C GLU A 304 -12.12 4.60 23.34
N LYS A 305 -11.06 4.25 22.62
CA LYS A 305 -9.72 4.79 22.87
C LYS A 305 -9.65 6.21 22.34
N PRO A 306 -9.08 7.16 23.10
CA PRO A 306 -8.97 8.53 22.64
C PRO A 306 -8.09 8.57 21.38
N LEU A 307 -8.63 9.15 20.30
CA LEU A 307 -7.88 9.48 19.09
C LEU A 307 -7.19 10.86 19.22
N ASP A 308 -6.78 11.21 20.43
CA ASP A 308 -5.99 12.41 20.69
C ASP A 308 -4.59 12.33 20.03
N TYR A 309 -3.82 13.41 20.17
CA TYR A 309 -2.45 13.49 19.69
C TYR A 309 -1.61 12.24 20.00
N LYS A 310 -1.65 11.74 21.24
CA LYS A 310 -0.82 10.59 21.66
C LYS A 310 -1.35 9.28 21.09
N GLY A 311 -2.67 9.09 21.10
CA GLY A 311 -3.32 7.91 20.54
C GLY A 311 -3.02 7.76 19.05
N VAL A 312 -3.16 8.85 18.30
CA VAL A 312 -2.87 8.90 16.87
C VAL A 312 -1.40 8.60 16.59
N LEU A 313 -0.46 9.27 17.26
CA LEU A 313 0.97 9.00 17.06
C LEU A 313 1.33 7.53 17.33
N MET A 314 0.72 6.93 18.35
CA MET A 314 0.93 5.53 18.67
C MET A 314 0.38 4.60 17.58
N ILE A 315 -0.78 4.90 17.00
CA ILE A 315 -1.30 4.14 15.85
C ILE A 315 -0.37 4.29 14.65
N LEU A 316 -0.01 5.52 14.26
CA LEU A 316 0.87 5.79 13.11
C LEU A 316 2.22 5.06 13.24
N TRP A 317 2.81 5.06 14.44
CA TRP A 317 4.05 4.35 14.72
C TRP A 317 3.89 2.83 14.53
N ARG A 318 2.87 2.24 15.16
CA ARG A 318 2.60 0.80 15.09
C ARG A 318 2.20 0.36 13.68
N MET A 319 1.62 1.26 12.89
CA MET A 319 1.30 1.04 11.50
C MET A 319 2.50 1.18 10.57
N ASN A 320 3.69 1.53 11.08
CA ASN A 320 4.88 1.75 10.27
C ASN A 320 4.64 2.81 9.16
N TYR A 321 3.99 3.91 9.55
CA TYR A 321 3.66 5.02 8.66
C TYR A 321 4.92 5.83 8.28
N ASN A 322 5.75 5.26 7.42
CA ASN A 322 7.11 5.71 7.13
C ASN A 322 7.20 6.81 6.07
N SER A 323 6.21 7.72 6.03
CA SER A 323 6.26 8.88 5.14
C SER A 323 7.30 9.90 5.62
N LEU A 324 8.00 10.55 4.67
CA LEU A 324 8.99 11.59 5.01
C LEU A 324 8.34 12.77 5.75
N LYS A 325 7.10 13.13 5.39
CA LYS A 325 6.36 14.20 6.08
C LYS A 325 6.14 13.84 7.57
N PHE A 326 5.74 12.60 7.87
CA PHE A 326 5.54 12.17 9.25
C PHE A 326 6.85 12.03 10.02
N PHE A 327 7.90 11.51 9.39
CA PHE A 327 9.24 11.47 9.99
C PHE A 327 9.72 12.87 10.38
N ASN A 328 9.60 13.85 9.48
CA ASN A 328 9.95 15.25 9.75
C ASN A 328 9.08 15.86 10.85
N TYR A 329 7.79 15.53 10.88
CA TYR A 329 6.89 15.94 11.94
C TYR A 329 7.38 15.42 13.31
N LEU A 330 7.64 14.11 13.44
CA LEU A 330 8.11 13.49 14.67
C LEU A 330 9.44 14.07 15.16
N THR A 331 10.43 14.16 14.28
CA THR A 331 11.75 14.68 14.63
C THR A 331 11.69 16.16 15.03
N ARG A 332 10.83 16.96 14.40
CA ARG A 332 10.59 18.35 14.82
C ARG A 332 9.99 18.44 16.22
N GLN A 333 9.00 17.61 16.54
CA GLN A 333 8.40 17.58 17.88
C GLN A 333 9.42 17.21 18.95
N ILE A 334 10.19 16.14 18.71
CA ILE A 334 11.26 15.71 19.62
C ILE A 334 12.31 16.82 19.79
N ASN A 335 12.73 17.46 18.69
CA ASN A 335 13.70 18.55 18.74
C ASN A 335 13.17 19.78 19.50
N GLN A 336 11.90 20.13 19.35
CA GLN A 336 11.29 21.23 20.11
C GLN A 336 11.28 20.91 21.60
N GLU A 337 10.90 19.69 21.98
CA GLU A 337 10.90 19.27 23.38
C GLU A 337 12.31 19.29 24.00
N ILE A 338 13.30 18.77 23.28
CA ILE A 338 14.71 18.76 23.72
C ILE A 338 15.27 20.19 23.83
N LYS A 339 14.86 21.12 22.96
CA LYS A 339 15.29 22.52 23.03
C LYS A 339 14.82 23.23 24.29
N MET A 340 13.67 22.84 24.83
CA MET A 340 13.11 23.41 26.07
C MET A 340 13.80 22.90 27.33
N MET A 341 14.62 21.84 27.23
CA MET A 341 15.38 21.30 28.36
C MET A 341 16.65 22.09 28.58
N GLU A 342 17.02 22.28 29.84
CA GLU A 342 18.18 23.09 30.22
C GLU A 342 19.46 22.27 30.10
N SER A 343 19.51 21.11 30.73
CA SER A 343 20.74 20.33 30.84
C SER A 343 20.97 19.37 29.67
N THR A 344 22.23 19.09 29.35
CA THR A 344 22.57 18.06 28.34
C THR A 344 22.13 16.66 28.82
N ARG A 345 22.10 16.43 30.13
CA ARG A 345 21.67 15.18 30.75
C ARG A 345 20.19 14.89 30.47
N GLU A 346 19.30 15.84 30.75
CA GLU A 346 17.85 15.67 30.51
C GLU A 346 17.56 15.39 29.04
N LYS A 347 18.27 16.10 28.13
CA LYS A 347 18.18 15.89 26.68
C LYS A 347 18.53 14.46 26.28
N LEU A 348 19.63 13.94 26.82
CA LEU A 348 20.07 12.56 26.58
C LEU A 348 19.09 11.55 27.17
N GLU A 349 18.65 11.73 28.40
CA GLU A 349 17.64 10.86 29.04
C GLU A 349 16.35 10.80 28.22
N LYS A 350 15.91 11.95 27.69
CA LYS A 350 14.73 12.01 26.83
C LYS A 350 14.92 11.31 25.48
N LEU A 351 16.06 11.50 24.83
CA LEU A 351 16.37 10.79 23.58
C LEU A 351 16.44 9.27 23.78
N TYR A 352 17.05 8.81 24.88
CA TYR A 352 17.06 7.38 25.23
C TYR A 352 15.66 6.87 25.54
N TYR A 353 14.81 7.67 26.17
CA TYR A 353 13.41 7.32 26.38
C TYR A 353 12.70 7.09 25.03
N TYR A 354 12.87 7.98 24.06
CA TYR A 354 12.30 7.80 22.72
C TYR A 354 12.88 6.57 21.99
N GLN A 355 14.19 6.33 22.10
CA GLN A 355 14.83 5.15 21.52
C GLN A 355 14.29 3.85 22.14
N LYS A 356 14.15 3.82 23.47
CA LYS A 356 13.55 2.70 24.20
C LYS A 356 12.10 2.47 23.74
N LEU A 357 11.29 3.53 23.70
CA LEU A 357 9.89 3.47 23.31
C LEU A 357 9.75 2.89 21.88
N GLY A 358 10.51 3.43 20.93
CA GLY A 358 10.51 2.97 19.55
C GLY A 358 10.94 1.51 19.38
N ASN A 359 11.87 1.04 20.21
CA ASN A 359 12.36 -0.34 20.19
C ASN A 359 11.40 -1.35 20.83
N GLN A 360 10.55 -0.91 21.76
CA GLN A 360 9.67 -1.78 22.54
C GLN A 360 8.23 -1.82 22.00
N LEU A 361 7.84 -0.85 21.16
CA LEU A 361 6.49 -0.81 20.61
C LEU A 361 6.25 -1.93 19.58
N PRO A 362 5.19 -2.76 19.75
CA PRO A 362 4.87 -3.82 18.80
C PRO A 362 4.18 -3.24 17.55
N LEU A 363 4.65 -3.68 16.39
CA LEU A 363 4.03 -3.32 15.11
C LEU A 363 2.66 -3.99 14.96
N LYS A 364 1.68 -3.26 14.42
CA LYS A 364 0.38 -3.78 13.98
C LYS A 364 0.45 -4.41 12.59
N THR A 365 1.34 -3.93 11.73
CA THR A 365 1.57 -4.47 10.38
C THR A 365 3.06 -4.59 10.10
N ARG A 366 3.41 -5.56 9.25
CA ARG A 366 4.77 -5.66 8.68
C ARG A 366 4.93 -4.84 7.40
N LEU A 367 3.82 -4.37 6.82
CA LEU A 367 3.81 -3.53 5.64
C LEU A 367 4.31 -2.11 5.98
N CYS A 368 4.85 -1.43 4.99
CA CYS A 368 5.22 -0.01 5.07
C CYS A 368 4.19 0.82 4.29
N TYR A 369 3.96 2.05 4.72
CA TYR A 369 3.16 3.00 3.94
C TYR A 369 3.80 3.33 2.58
N ASN A 370 5.12 3.49 2.58
CA ASN A 370 5.96 3.67 1.41
C ASN A 370 7.02 2.55 1.40
N ASP A 371 6.95 1.66 0.42
CA ASP A 371 7.84 0.50 0.32
C ASP A 371 9.23 0.83 -0.22
N GLN A 372 9.43 2.03 -0.78
CA GLN A 372 10.72 2.54 -1.24
C GLN A 372 11.55 3.18 -0.11
N LEU A 373 10.97 3.32 1.08
CA LEU A 373 11.63 3.90 2.25
C LEU A 373 11.87 2.84 3.32
N LEU A 374 12.92 3.04 4.12
CA LEU A 374 13.14 2.21 5.31
C LEU A 374 11.91 2.26 6.23
N PRO A 375 11.61 1.20 7.00
CA PRO A 375 10.58 1.24 8.03
C PRO A 375 10.79 2.43 8.97
N LEU A 376 9.69 3.04 9.43
CA LEU A 376 9.71 4.21 10.32
C LEU A 376 10.56 3.94 11.56
N ARG A 377 10.45 2.73 12.12
CA ARG A 377 11.25 2.31 13.28
C ARG A 377 12.75 2.43 13.02
N GLU A 378 13.21 2.03 11.83
CA GLU A 378 14.61 2.09 11.45
C GLU A 378 15.06 3.53 11.18
N GLN A 379 14.25 4.31 10.45
CA GLN A 379 14.51 5.73 10.22
C GLN A 379 14.70 6.48 11.56
N MET A 380 13.79 6.25 12.51
CA MET A 380 13.85 6.88 13.83
C MET A 380 15.02 6.35 14.66
N ALA A 381 15.35 5.06 14.58
CA ALA A 381 16.49 4.49 15.31
C ALA A 381 17.82 5.12 14.85
N ILE A 382 18.01 5.27 13.53
CA ILE A 382 19.19 5.92 12.95
C ILE A 382 19.25 7.39 13.42
N TRP A 383 18.16 8.12 13.26
CA TRP A 383 18.12 9.54 13.64
C TRP A 383 18.39 9.77 15.13
N LEU A 384 17.72 9.01 16.01
CA LEU A 384 17.94 9.10 17.46
C LEU A 384 19.38 8.76 17.84
N GLN A 385 19.98 7.76 17.18
CA GLN A 385 21.37 7.37 17.43
C GLN A 385 22.35 8.49 17.07
N GLU A 386 22.12 9.19 15.96
CA GLU A 386 22.92 10.34 15.56
C GLU A 386 22.75 11.51 16.54
N GLU A 387 21.54 11.86 16.95
CA GLU A 387 21.29 12.92 17.94
C GLU A 387 21.96 12.63 19.29
N ILE A 388 21.84 11.39 19.78
CA ILE A 388 22.52 10.94 21.01
C ILE A 388 24.04 11.06 20.85
N SER A 389 24.57 10.63 19.71
CA SER A 389 26.01 10.66 19.44
C SER A 389 26.54 12.09 19.33
N TYR A 390 25.78 12.98 18.68
CA TYR A 390 26.09 14.39 18.55
C TYR A 390 26.12 15.08 19.92
N LEU A 391 25.08 14.92 20.74
CA LEU A 391 25.03 15.54 22.07
C LEU A 391 26.15 15.03 22.99
N LYS A 392 26.45 13.73 22.96
CA LYS A 392 27.60 13.16 23.70
C LYS A 392 28.93 13.76 23.25
N LYS A 393 29.14 13.94 21.94
CA LYS A 393 30.37 14.56 21.42
C LYS A 393 30.42 16.04 21.83
N LYS A 394 29.34 16.79 21.64
CA LYS A 394 29.25 18.21 22.02
C LYS A 394 29.57 18.42 23.50
N ALA A 395 29.02 17.59 24.38
CA ALA A 395 29.34 17.61 25.80
C ALA A 395 30.82 17.36 26.12
N LYS A 396 31.48 16.45 25.39
CA LYS A 396 32.92 16.16 25.59
C LYS A 396 33.81 17.35 25.22
N TYR A 397 33.39 18.19 24.27
CA TYR A 397 34.13 19.39 23.85
C TYR A 397 33.76 20.64 24.67
N SER A 398 32.56 20.68 25.24
CA SER A 398 32.13 21.72 26.17
C SER A 398 32.67 21.39 27.56
N TYR A 399 33.95 21.69 27.78
CA TYR A 399 34.62 21.65 29.09
C TYR A 399 33.83 22.52 30.08
N ASN A 400 32.82 21.96 30.77
CA ASN A 400 32.23 22.47 32.03
C ASN A 400 30.92 21.82 32.47
N ASP A 401 30.29 20.93 31.71
CA ASP A 401 29.05 20.30 32.19
C ASP A 401 29.35 18.93 32.84
N GLY A 402 28.70 18.63 33.96
CA GLY A 402 28.95 17.53 34.91
C GLY A 402 28.75 16.10 34.37
N LEU A 403 29.08 15.86 33.11
CA LEU A 403 28.98 14.58 32.39
C LEU A 403 30.15 13.61 32.66
N ILE A 404 31.08 13.97 33.55
CA ILE A 404 32.13 13.04 34.01
C ILE A 404 31.49 11.81 34.68
N ASP A 405 30.35 11.95 35.35
CA ASP A 405 29.70 10.82 36.04
C ASP A 405 28.96 9.86 35.11
N ILE A 406 28.43 10.30 33.96
CA ILE A 406 27.81 9.40 32.98
C ILE A 406 28.87 8.69 32.13
N LEU A 407 30.12 9.21 32.12
CA LEU A 407 31.26 8.64 31.40
C LEU A 407 32.15 7.73 32.26
N ASN A 408 31.88 7.58 33.56
CA ASN A 408 32.72 6.83 34.49
C ASN A 408 32.60 5.29 34.37
N ASP A 409 32.57 4.75 33.14
CA ASP A 409 32.82 3.32 32.89
C ASP A 409 34.34 3.01 32.85
N LYS A 410 35.09 3.54 33.84
CA LYS A 410 36.52 3.23 33.98
C LYS A 410 36.66 1.75 34.32
N LYS A 411 37.39 1.00 33.50
CA LYS A 411 37.64 -0.42 33.79
C LYS A 411 38.63 -0.54 34.95
N GLN A 412 38.30 -1.41 35.91
CA GLN A 412 39.13 -1.65 37.07
C GLN A 412 40.22 -2.67 36.76
N LEU A 413 41.47 -2.30 37.02
CA LEU A 413 42.63 -3.17 36.93
C LEU A 413 43.04 -3.60 38.34
N ARG A 414 43.28 -4.91 38.52
CA ARG A 414 43.75 -5.51 39.78
C ARG A 414 45.27 -5.38 39.89
N MET A 415 45.75 -4.15 40.02
CA MET A 415 47.16 -3.81 40.16
C MET A 415 47.32 -2.40 40.73
N SER A 416 48.43 -2.13 41.41
CA SER A 416 48.73 -0.79 41.90
C SER A 416 49.04 0.20 40.76
N VAL A 417 48.94 1.50 41.03
CA VAL A 417 49.31 2.55 40.06
C VAL A 417 50.77 2.42 39.59
N ALA A 418 51.67 1.89 40.43
CA ALA A 418 53.07 1.68 40.05
C ALA A 418 53.23 0.52 39.07
N GLN A 419 52.51 -0.57 39.30
CA GLN A 419 52.49 -1.73 38.40
C GLN A 419 51.89 -1.35 37.05
N LEU A 420 50.75 -0.62 37.05
CA LEU A 420 50.13 -0.10 35.85
C LEU A 420 51.09 0.81 35.06
N SER A 421 51.77 1.71 35.76
CA SER A 421 52.74 2.62 35.12
C SER A 421 53.89 1.88 34.43
N LEU A 422 54.41 0.82 35.08
CA LEU A 422 55.46 -0.01 34.49
C LEU A 422 54.95 -0.85 33.30
N PHE A 423 53.71 -1.34 33.34
CA PHE A 423 53.07 -1.97 32.17
C PHE A 423 52.96 -0.98 31.00
N VAL A 424 52.39 0.21 31.23
CA VAL A 424 52.25 1.26 30.22
C VAL A 424 53.62 1.62 29.62
N ARG A 425 54.66 1.69 30.45
CA ARG A 425 56.03 1.88 30.00
C ARG A 425 56.53 0.76 29.11
N ALA A 426 56.34 -0.50 29.51
CA ALA A 426 56.75 -1.65 28.71
C ALA A 426 56.05 -1.69 27.35
N PHE A 427 54.73 -1.43 27.29
CA PHE A 427 53.97 -1.36 26.05
C PHE A 427 54.50 -0.25 25.11
N PHE A 428 54.82 0.92 25.67
CA PHE A 428 55.35 2.03 24.90
C PHE A 428 56.78 1.77 24.39
N GLU A 429 57.69 1.33 25.28
CA GLU A 429 59.10 1.12 24.96
C GLU A 429 59.33 -0.08 24.01
N THR A 430 58.39 -1.03 23.95
CA THR A 430 58.42 -2.16 23.01
C THR A 430 57.76 -1.86 21.66
N GLY A 431 57.23 -0.65 21.47
CA GLY A 431 56.61 -0.24 20.20
C GLY A 431 55.24 -0.88 19.95
N LEU A 432 54.57 -1.41 20.98
CA LEU A 432 53.23 -2.01 20.85
C LEU A 432 52.11 -0.97 20.73
N VAL A 433 52.41 0.31 21.00
CA VAL A 433 51.43 1.40 20.99
C VAL A 433 52.05 2.64 20.36
N ASP A 434 51.35 3.22 19.38
CA ASP A 434 51.73 4.46 18.71
C ASP A 434 51.41 5.73 19.54
N GLY A 435 51.96 6.86 19.12
CA GLY A 435 51.70 8.18 19.71
C GLY A 435 52.76 8.61 20.73
N THR A 436 52.44 9.64 21.51
CA THR A 436 53.36 10.17 22.52
C THR A 436 53.12 9.56 23.90
N ARG A 437 54.19 9.52 24.73
CA ARG A 437 54.09 9.11 26.15
C ARG A 437 53.01 9.87 26.92
N GLN A 438 52.86 11.15 26.62
CA GLN A 438 51.91 12.01 27.32
C GLN A 438 50.46 11.66 26.98
N GLU A 439 50.16 11.45 25.70
CA GLU A 439 48.83 11.01 25.25
C GLU A 439 48.47 9.65 25.85
N LEU A 440 49.41 8.70 25.84
CA LEU A 440 49.18 7.38 26.43
C LEU A 440 48.89 7.46 27.94
N LEU A 441 49.68 8.23 28.70
CA LEU A 441 49.44 8.40 30.13
C LEU A 441 48.10 9.08 30.43
N GLN A 442 47.71 10.08 29.63
CA GLN A 442 46.40 10.74 29.77
C GLN A 442 45.25 9.77 29.46
N PHE A 443 45.38 8.98 28.39
CA PHE A 443 44.43 7.94 28.02
C PHE A 443 44.20 6.96 29.19
N ILE A 444 45.29 6.47 29.80
CA ILE A 444 45.20 5.53 30.92
C ILE A 444 44.45 6.13 32.10
N THR A 445 44.75 7.37 32.50
CA THR A 445 44.06 8.03 33.62
C THR A 445 42.57 8.29 33.37
N ARG A 446 42.18 8.42 32.10
CA ARG A 446 40.80 8.66 31.68
C ARG A 446 39.96 7.38 31.66
N HIS A 447 40.56 6.25 31.27
CA HIS A 447 39.82 5.02 30.99
C HIS A 447 39.97 3.91 32.02
N TYR A 448 40.97 3.98 32.90
CA TYR A 448 41.24 2.92 33.87
C TYR A 448 41.30 3.44 35.31
N ARG A 449 40.91 2.55 36.23
CA ARG A 449 41.12 2.69 37.67
C ARG A 449 41.87 1.49 38.22
N THR A 450 42.46 1.62 39.40
CA THR A 450 43.15 0.52 40.09
C THR A 450 42.33 0.03 41.28
N ASP A 451 42.66 -1.14 41.82
CA ASP A 451 42.12 -1.66 43.09
C ASP A 451 42.41 -0.75 44.28
N GLN A 452 43.52 -0.01 44.24
CA GLN A 452 43.96 0.89 45.32
C GLN A 452 43.53 2.34 45.13
N GLN A 453 43.18 2.73 43.91
CA GLN A 453 42.94 4.13 43.58
C GLN A 453 41.93 4.25 42.43
N GLU A 454 40.76 4.80 42.78
CA GLU A 454 39.63 5.02 41.85
C GLU A 454 39.94 6.12 40.83
N ASN A 455 40.59 7.20 41.27
CA ASN A 455 41.03 8.30 40.43
C ASN A 455 42.55 8.40 40.41
N ILE A 456 43.15 7.90 39.33
CA ILE A 456 44.59 7.95 39.09
C ILE A 456 44.94 9.36 38.58
N SER A 457 45.73 10.11 39.36
CA SER A 457 46.21 11.42 38.88
C SER A 457 47.32 11.23 37.83
N PHE A 458 47.29 12.08 36.80
CA PHE A 458 48.32 12.09 35.75
C PHE A 458 49.74 12.25 36.33
N GLY A 459 49.90 13.13 37.33
CA GLY A 459 51.17 13.32 38.03
C GLY A 459 51.67 12.06 38.74
N SER A 460 50.79 11.33 39.44
CA SER A 460 51.14 10.09 40.14
C SER A 460 51.57 8.99 39.16
N LEU A 461 50.81 8.80 38.08
CA LEU A 461 51.11 7.82 37.05
C LEU A 461 52.43 8.13 36.33
N LYS A 462 52.63 9.41 35.94
CA LYS A 462 53.86 9.90 35.29
C LYS A 462 55.09 9.77 36.20
N GLY A 463 54.97 10.11 37.49
CA GLY A 463 56.07 9.97 38.44
C GLY A 463 56.56 8.52 38.56
N LYS A 464 55.62 7.58 38.67
CA LYS A 464 55.89 6.14 38.76
C LYS A 464 56.37 5.52 37.44
N TYR A 465 56.13 6.18 36.32
CA TYR A 465 56.60 5.74 34.99
C TYR A 465 58.12 5.84 34.91
N TYR A 466 58.67 6.95 35.41
CA TYR A 466 60.11 7.20 35.40
C TYR A 466 60.81 6.58 36.60
N LYS A 467 60.19 6.59 37.78
CA LYS A 467 60.76 6.06 39.02
C LYS A 467 60.14 4.70 39.36
N VAL A 468 60.84 3.63 38.99
CA VAL A 468 60.38 2.25 39.17
C VAL A 468 61.18 1.57 40.28
N ASP A 469 60.50 1.16 41.37
CA ASP A 469 61.12 0.41 42.46
C ASP A 469 61.28 -1.09 42.14
N THR A 470 62.17 -1.76 42.88
CA THR A 470 62.47 -3.18 42.70
C THR A 470 61.30 -4.10 43.04
N GLY A 471 60.44 -3.71 43.97
CA GLY A 471 59.21 -4.43 44.32
C GLY A 471 58.22 -4.44 43.16
N THR A 472 58.00 -3.29 42.52
CA THR A 472 57.16 -3.15 41.32
C THR A 472 57.69 -3.99 40.17
N LYS A 473 59.00 -3.97 39.90
CA LYS A 473 59.61 -4.83 38.86
C LYS A 473 59.35 -6.32 39.10
N ARG A 474 59.54 -6.79 40.34
CA ARG A 474 59.28 -8.20 40.71
C ARG A 474 57.79 -8.56 40.55
N ALA A 475 56.89 -7.67 40.96
CA ALA A 475 55.45 -7.88 40.85
C ALA A 475 54.98 -7.97 39.39
N VAL A 476 55.34 -6.98 38.57
CA VAL A 476 55.00 -6.98 37.13
C VAL A 476 55.66 -8.16 36.42
N GLY A 477 56.91 -8.51 36.74
CA GLY A 477 57.56 -9.70 36.19
C GLY A 477 56.81 -11.01 36.48
N ARG A 478 56.23 -11.16 37.68
CA ARG A 478 55.35 -12.31 37.99
C ARG A 478 54.05 -12.29 37.18
N MET A 479 53.45 -11.12 36.99
CA MET A 479 52.24 -10.96 36.18
C MET A 479 52.50 -11.32 34.72
N MET A 480 53.60 -10.83 34.15
CA MET A 480 54.02 -11.14 32.78
C MET A 480 54.28 -12.64 32.59
N LYS A 481 54.94 -13.31 33.55
CA LYS A 481 55.12 -14.78 33.50
C LYS A 481 53.80 -15.55 33.50
N ARG A 482 52.81 -15.09 34.29
CA ARG A 482 51.46 -15.69 34.28
C ARG A 482 50.76 -15.46 32.95
N MET A 483 50.87 -14.26 32.38
CA MET A 483 50.31 -13.95 31.07
C MET A 483 50.96 -14.79 29.98
N LEU A 484 52.29 -14.91 29.99
CA LEU A 484 53.04 -15.76 29.06
C LEU A 484 52.61 -17.22 29.16
N ALA A 485 52.53 -17.77 30.37
CA ALA A 485 52.03 -19.13 30.56
C ALA A 485 50.59 -19.31 30.05
N HIS A 486 49.73 -18.30 30.16
CA HIS A 486 48.39 -18.35 29.57
C HIS A 486 48.42 -18.31 28.04
N ILE A 487 49.29 -17.47 27.45
CA ILE A 487 49.48 -17.38 26.00
C ILE A 487 50.03 -18.70 25.44
N GLU A 488 51.03 -19.29 26.09
CA GLU A 488 51.63 -20.58 25.70
C GLU A 488 50.64 -21.76 25.77
N ASN A 489 49.62 -21.64 26.62
CA ASN A 489 48.54 -22.62 26.75
C ASN A 489 47.29 -22.26 25.94
N ALA A 490 47.25 -21.10 25.28
CA ALA A 490 46.11 -20.70 24.46
C ALA A 490 46.00 -21.62 23.23
N GLY A 491 44.93 -22.43 23.16
CA GLY A 491 44.70 -23.43 22.11
C GLY A 491 44.81 -24.89 22.57
N LYS A 492 45.31 -25.14 23.79
CA LYS A 492 45.15 -26.45 24.46
C LYS A 492 43.85 -26.42 25.26
N ILE A 493 42.77 -26.90 24.64
CA ILE A 493 41.50 -27.15 25.33
C ILE A 493 41.79 -28.20 26.41
N VAL A 494 41.54 -27.84 27.68
CA VAL A 494 41.29 -28.82 28.75
C VAL A 494 39.79 -29.01 28.84
#